data_AF-A0A4D7B7P7-F1
#
_entry.id   AF-A0A4D7B7P7-F1
#
_cell.length_a   1.000
_cell.length_b   1.000
_cell.length_c   1.000
_cell.angle_alpha   90.00
_cell.angle_beta   90.00
_cell.angle_gamma   90.00
#
_symmetry.space_group_name_H-M   'P 1'
#
loop_
_entity.id
_entity.type
_entity.pdbx_description
1 polymer ?
#
loop_
_entity_poly.entity_id
_entity_poly.type
_entity_poly.pdbx_seq_one_letter_code
_entity_poly.pdbx_strand_id
1 'polypeptide(L)'
;MTEPDPMLPDPADDRLMLQALADGELDAAAALALERRLAAAPALKAEYERIIALKRRVGGLPRPAVTEGFATRMETLAGAGAAPSTRPSRSFDWRALAASIIVTAAIASGATYLALKPEARPGVAEAVAMSHRRALLAASPVDIASADRHRVKPWLDAKLGISPPTADLAGDGFPLVGGRVDVIADQPVPSLVYRRGEHLISLVAMPRAPGETATAAAQPLAAGGLIMARWTEGAYAYWAVSDLQRPELDRFVQRFRAGAAN
;
A
#
# COMPACT_ATOMS: atom_id res chain seq x y z
N MET A 1 -29.99 11.54 -45.52
CA MET A 1 -28.67 11.76 -44.91
C MET A 1 -28.46 13.26 -44.82
N THR A 2 -28.91 13.83 -43.70
CA THR A 2 -28.43 15.12 -43.17
C THR A 2 -28.75 15.05 -41.67
N GLU A 3 -27.73 14.76 -40.86
CA GLU A 3 -27.84 14.83 -39.40
C GLU A 3 -28.16 16.27 -38.97
N PRO A 4 -28.97 16.48 -37.92
CA PRO A 4 -29.14 17.79 -37.32
C PRO A 4 -27.83 18.22 -36.64
N ASP A 5 -27.33 19.38 -37.06
CA ASP A 5 -26.15 20.06 -36.50
C ASP A 5 -26.35 20.35 -34.99
N PRO A 6 -25.47 19.86 -34.09
CA PRO A 6 -25.68 19.93 -32.64
C PRO A 6 -25.30 21.29 -32.01
N MET A 7 -25.30 22.40 -32.76
CA MET A 7 -24.67 23.66 -32.33
C MET A 7 -25.52 24.94 -32.51
N LEU A 8 -26.82 24.90 -32.21
CA LEU A 8 -27.57 26.13 -31.94
C LEU A 8 -28.24 26.05 -30.55
N PRO A 9 -27.60 26.57 -29.49
CA PRO A 9 -28.24 26.70 -28.19
C PRO A 9 -29.43 27.67 -28.25
N ASP A 10 -30.44 27.41 -27.43
CA ASP A 10 -31.65 28.22 -27.30
C ASP A 10 -31.28 29.68 -26.94
N PRO A 11 -31.85 30.71 -27.59
CA PRO A 11 -31.64 32.11 -27.18
C PRO A 11 -31.94 32.39 -25.69
N ALA A 12 -32.76 31.57 -25.04
CA ALA A 12 -32.97 31.63 -23.59
C ALA A 12 -31.72 31.20 -22.79
N ASP A 13 -30.98 30.20 -23.27
CA ASP A 13 -29.75 29.70 -22.65
C ASP A 13 -28.61 30.72 -22.79
N ASP A 14 -28.51 31.39 -23.94
CA ASP A 14 -27.50 32.42 -24.18
C ASP A 14 -27.64 33.59 -23.19
N ARG A 15 -28.86 34.03 -22.88
CA ARG A 15 -29.09 35.11 -21.90
C ARG A 15 -28.68 34.71 -20.49
N LEU A 16 -28.98 33.46 -20.08
CA LEU A 16 -28.58 32.94 -18.78
C LEU A 16 -27.05 32.83 -18.66
N MET A 17 -26.39 32.35 -19.72
CA MET A 17 -24.93 32.27 -19.79
C MET A 17 -24.27 33.66 -19.73
N LEU A 18 -24.85 34.68 -20.38
CA LEU A 18 -24.37 36.06 -20.27
C LEU A 18 -24.49 36.64 -18.86
N GLN A 19 -25.59 36.33 -18.16
CA GLN A 19 -25.76 36.75 -16.76
C GLN A 19 -24.76 36.02 -15.84
N ALA A 20 -24.60 34.71 -16.02
CA ALA A 20 -23.61 33.93 -15.28
C ALA A 20 -22.18 34.43 -15.51
N LEU A 21 -21.82 34.80 -16.76
CA LEU A 21 -20.54 35.45 -17.05
C LEU A 21 -20.40 36.80 -16.34
N ALA A 22 -21.45 37.62 -16.34
CA ALA A 22 -21.47 38.93 -15.68
C ALA A 22 -21.38 38.84 -14.14
N ASP A 23 -21.83 37.72 -13.57
CA ASP A 23 -21.77 37.42 -12.13
C ASP A 23 -20.52 36.65 -11.71
N GLY A 24 -19.74 36.11 -12.67
CA GLY A 24 -18.51 35.35 -12.41
C GLY A 24 -18.76 33.88 -12.06
N GLU A 25 -19.94 33.35 -12.40
CA GLU A 25 -20.44 32.02 -12.03
C GLU A 25 -20.17 30.95 -13.11
N LEU A 26 -19.44 31.28 -14.18
CA LEU A 26 -19.03 30.33 -15.22
C LEU A 26 -17.66 29.72 -14.92
N ASP A 27 -17.50 28.43 -15.23
CA ASP A 27 -16.18 27.80 -15.26
C ASP A 27 -15.29 28.38 -16.38
N ALA A 28 -13.97 28.16 -16.26
CA ALA A 28 -12.99 28.74 -17.16
C ALA A 28 -13.16 28.31 -18.64
N ALA A 29 -13.62 27.09 -18.89
CA ALA A 29 -13.80 26.58 -20.24
C ALA A 29 -15.04 27.20 -20.90
N ALA A 30 -16.14 27.27 -20.16
CA ALA A 30 -17.40 27.90 -20.58
C ALA A 30 -17.23 29.42 -20.78
N ALA A 31 -16.52 30.09 -19.88
CA ALA A 31 -16.22 31.51 -20.01
C ALA A 31 -15.42 31.81 -21.29
N LEU A 32 -14.35 31.06 -21.55
CA LEU A 32 -13.53 31.24 -22.77
C LEU A 32 -14.32 30.96 -24.05
N ALA A 33 -15.17 29.93 -24.05
CA ALA A 33 -16.03 29.61 -25.19
C ALA A 33 -17.02 30.75 -25.48
N LEU A 34 -17.63 31.33 -24.43
CA LEU A 34 -18.57 32.45 -24.57
C LEU A 34 -17.87 33.75 -24.97
N GLU A 35 -16.67 34.04 -24.45
CA GLU A 35 -15.86 35.18 -24.86
C GLU A 35 -15.49 35.13 -26.35
N ARG A 36 -15.15 33.94 -26.88
CA ARG A 36 -14.93 33.74 -28.32
C ARG A 36 -16.19 34.00 -29.13
N ARG A 37 -17.36 33.61 -28.63
CA ARG A 37 -18.66 33.91 -29.27
C ARG A 37 -18.97 35.40 -29.24
N LEU A 38 -18.69 36.10 -28.14
CA LEU A 38 -18.83 37.56 -28.03
C LEU A 38 -17.93 38.29 -29.05
N ALA A 39 -16.75 37.75 -29.35
CA ALA A 39 -15.87 38.29 -30.39
C ALA A 39 -16.42 38.07 -31.82
N ALA A 40 -17.15 36.98 -32.05
CA ALA A 40 -17.70 36.62 -33.35
C ALA A 40 -19.11 37.21 -33.63
N ALA A 41 -19.89 37.50 -32.58
CA ALA A 41 -21.27 37.95 -32.68
C ALA A 41 -21.49 39.33 -32.02
N PRO A 42 -21.52 40.44 -32.78
CA PRO A 42 -21.64 41.79 -32.22
C PRO A 42 -22.97 42.04 -31.48
N ALA A 43 -24.05 41.36 -31.87
CA ALA A 43 -25.34 41.44 -31.18
C ALA A 43 -25.28 40.87 -29.76
N LEU A 44 -24.57 39.74 -29.56
CA LEU A 44 -24.39 39.11 -28.26
C LEU A 44 -23.48 39.96 -27.35
N LYS A 45 -22.44 40.58 -27.94
CA LYS A 45 -21.58 41.54 -27.26
C LYS A 45 -22.33 42.76 -26.76
N ALA A 46 -23.21 43.33 -27.59
CA ALA A 46 -24.04 44.47 -27.18
C ALA A 46 -24.98 44.13 -26.01
N GLU A 47 -25.50 42.90 -25.95
CA GLU A 47 -26.33 42.44 -24.82
C GLU A 47 -25.51 42.26 -23.54
N TYR A 48 -24.31 41.68 -23.63
CA TYR A 48 -23.38 41.58 -22.50
C TYR A 48 -23.01 42.95 -21.93
N GLU A 49 -22.65 43.90 -22.80
CA GLU A 49 -22.32 45.28 -22.40
C GLU A 49 -23.51 45.99 -21.75
N ARG A 50 -24.73 45.74 -22.25
CA ARG A 50 -25.98 46.23 -21.64
C ARG A 50 -26.18 45.68 -20.22
N ILE A 51 -25.96 44.39 -20.00
CA ILE A 51 -26.05 43.75 -18.68
C ILE A 51 -25.03 44.33 -17.70
N ILE A 52 -23.77 44.45 -18.11
CA ILE A 52 -22.70 45.03 -17.28
C ILE A 52 -22.98 46.50 -16.95
N ALA A 53 -23.44 47.28 -17.93
CA ALA A 53 -23.81 48.68 -17.73
C ALA A 53 -24.98 48.83 -16.75
N LEU A 54 -26.00 47.97 -16.86
CA LEU A 54 -27.13 47.93 -15.94
C LEU A 54 -26.67 47.57 -14.52
N LYS A 55 -25.87 46.50 -14.37
CA LYS A 55 -25.31 46.07 -13.08
C LYS A 55 -24.51 47.18 -12.41
N ARG A 56 -23.70 47.91 -13.17
CA ARG A 56 -22.94 49.06 -12.65
C ARG A 56 -23.86 50.21 -12.20
N ARG A 57 -24.91 50.52 -12.96
CA ARG A 57 -25.89 51.56 -12.59
C ARG A 57 -26.66 51.17 -11.32
N VAL A 58 -27.11 49.93 -11.22
CA VAL A 58 -27.83 49.41 -10.04
C VAL A 58 -26.90 49.37 -8.83
N GLY A 59 -25.66 48.94 -8.99
CA GLY A 59 -24.67 48.89 -7.90
C GLY A 59 -24.28 50.27 -7.35
N GLY A 60 -24.44 51.33 -8.16
CA GLY A 60 -24.21 52.72 -7.74
C GLY A 60 -25.40 53.40 -7.07
N LEU A 61 -26.57 52.72 -6.99
CA LEU A 61 -27.73 53.29 -6.29
C LEU A 61 -27.46 53.33 -4.79
N PRO A 62 -27.90 54.40 -4.09
CA PRO A 62 -27.86 54.44 -2.63
C PRO A 62 -28.57 53.21 -2.07
N ARG A 63 -27.88 52.44 -1.23
CA ARG A 63 -28.55 51.36 -0.51
C ARG A 63 -29.55 52.00 0.42
N PRO A 64 -30.85 51.64 0.35
CA PRO A 64 -31.83 52.21 1.25
C PRO A 64 -31.41 51.87 2.68
N ALA A 65 -31.27 52.90 3.52
CA ALA A 65 -31.08 52.71 4.93
C ALA A 65 -32.32 51.97 5.45
N VAL A 66 -32.09 50.81 6.07
CA VAL A 66 -33.16 50.02 6.67
C VAL A 66 -33.80 50.90 7.74
N THR A 67 -35.03 51.35 7.49
CA THR A 67 -35.77 52.18 8.45
C THR A 67 -36.14 51.32 9.64
N GLU A 68 -36.11 51.87 10.85
CA GLU A 68 -36.51 51.13 12.06
C GLU A 68 -37.91 50.51 11.90
N GLY A 69 -38.86 51.23 11.30
CA GLY A 69 -40.20 50.69 11.00
C GLY A 69 -40.26 49.59 9.92
N PHE A 70 -39.20 49.37 9.14
CA PHE A 70 -39.05 48.17 8.28
C PHE A 70 -38.49 47.00 9.10
N ALA A 71 -37.51 47.25 9.97
CA ALA A 71 -37.00 46.25 10.91
C ALA A 71 -38.11 45.73 11.83
N THR A 72 -38.92 46.63 12.40
CA THR A 72 -40.07 46.23 13.25
C THR A 72 -41.16 45.49 12.47
N ARG A 73 -41.35 45.80 11.18
CA ARG A 73 -42.28 45.04 10.30
C ARG A 73 -41.76 43.64 9.97
N MET A 74 -40.46 43.51 9.75
CA MET A 74 -39.80 42.21 9.60
C MET A 74 -39.86 41.39 10.90
N GLU A 75 -39.70 42.03 12.06
CA GLU A 75 -39.83 41.39 13.38
C GLU A 75 -41.26 40.93 13.65
N THR A 76 -42.27 41.71 13.28
CA THR A 76 -43.69 41.34 13.45
C THR A 76 -44.12 40.23 12.48
N LEU A 77 -43.63 40.24 11.23
CA LEU A 77 -43.78 39.13 10.28
C LEU A 77 -43.06 37.85 10.75
N ALA A 78 -41.93 37.99 11.44
CA ALA A 78 -41.21 36.86 12.03
C ALA A 78 -41.85 36.36 13.35
N GLY A 79 -42.61 37.22 14.05
CA GLY A 79 -43.23 36.92 15.35
C GLY A 79 -44.61 36.27 15.29
N ALA A 80 -45.33 36.36 14.16
CA ALA A 80 -46.65 35.74 13.99
C ALA A 80 -46.53 34.37 13.29
N GLY A 81 -46.23 33.33 14.06
CA GLY A 81 -46.47 31.95 13.62
C GLY A 81 -45.29 31.25 12.95
N ALA A 82 -44.15 31.18 13.64
CA ALA A 82 -43.27 30.03 13.54
C ALA A 82 -42.46 29.93 14.84
N ALA A 83 -42.47 28.76 15.47
CA ALA A 83 -41.52 28.40 16.53
C ALA A 83 -40.10 28.81 16.11
N PRO A 84 -39.18 29.10 17.06
CA PRO A 84 -37.83 29.52 16.73
C PRO A 84 -37.12 28.38 15.98
N SER A 85 -37.25 28.36 14.66
CA SER A 85 -36.33 27.67 13.80
C SER A 85 -35.10 28.57 13.82
N THR A 86 -34.18 28.27 14.72
CA THR A 86 -32.77 28.62 14.56
C THR A 86 -32.34 27.99 13.24
N ARG A 87 -32.61 28.67 12.12
CA ARG A 87 -31.82 28.43 10.92
C ARG A 87 -30.46 28.97 11.31
N PRO A 88 -29.43 28.13 11.54
CA PRO A 88 -28.10 28.68 11.70
C PRO A 88 -27.89 29.52 10.45
N SER A 89 -27.54 30.79 10.61
CA SER A 89 -26.77 31.46 9.59
C SER A 89 -25.54 30.57 9.43
N ARG A 90 -25.59 29.66 8.45
CA ARG A 90 -24.39 29.01 7.97
C ARG A 90 -23.66 30.13 7.25
N SER A 91 -23.01 30.99 8.04
CA SER A 91 -21.77 31.61 7.60
C SER A 91 -21.01 30.43 7.01
N PHE A 92 -20.86 30.44 5.69
CA PHE A 92 -20.02 29.50 5.00
C PHE A 92 -18.63 29.75 5.59
N ASP A 93 -18.33 29.01 6.65
CA ASP A 93 -17.10 29.16 7.37
C ASP A 93 -16.10 28.47 6.49
N TRP A 94 -15.55 29.23 5.54
CA TRP A 94 -14.56 28.76 4.59
C TRP A 94 -13.39 28.11 5.34
N ARG A 95 -13.19 28.45 6.62
CA ARG A 95 -12.24 27.81 7.54
C ARG A 95 -12.68 26.40 7.92
N ALA A 96 -13.96 26.16 8.17
CA ALA A 96 -14.53 24.82 8.38
C ALA A 96 -14.46 23.98 7.10
N LEU A 97 -14.72 24.58 5.93
CA LEU A 97 -14.52 23.92 4.64
C LEU A 97 -13.04 23.58 4.41
N ALA A 98 -12.13 24.53 4.61
CA ALA A 98 -10.68 24.32 4.48
C ALA A 98 -10.18 23.27 5.47
N ALA A 99 -10.65 23.29 6.72
CA ALA A 99 -10.34 22.26 7.71
C ALA A 99 -10.84 20.88 7.26
N SER A 100 -12.04 20.78 6.71
CA SER A 100 -12.58 19.52 6.19
C SER A 100 -11.77 18.97 5.00
N ILE A 101 -11.28 19.84 4.12
CA ILE A 101 -10.41 19.47 3.00
C ILE A 101 -9.05 18.98 3.53
N ILE A 102 -8.44 19.68 4.49
CA ILE A 102 -7.17 19.29 5.08
C ILE A 102 -7.30 17.94 5.81
N VAL A 103 -8.36 17.75 6.60
CA VAL A 103 -8.61 16.48 7.30
C VAL A 103 -8.84 15.35 6.30
N THR A 104 -9.65 15.57 5.27
CA THR A 104 -9.91 14.56 4.23
C THR A 104 -8.65 14.25 3.45
N ALA A 105 -7.85 15.26 3.08
CA ALA A 105 -6.57 15.07 2.40
C ALA A 105 -5.56 14.33 3.28
N ALA A 106 -5.52 14.61 4.59
CA ALA A 106 -4.66 13.90 5.53
C ALA A 106 -5.07 12.43 5.69
N ILE A 107 -6.38 12.15 5.81
CA ILE A 107 -6.90 10.78 5.90
C ILE A 107 -6.66 10.03 4.59
N ALA A 108 -7.00 10.65 3.44
CA ALA A 108 -6.78 10.07 2.13
C ALA A 108 -5.29 9.81 1.88
N SER A 109 -4.42 10.77 2.17
CA SER A 109 -2.97 10.61 2.05
C SER A 109 -2.43 9.54 3.00
N GLY A 110 -2.95 9.44 4.23
CA GLY A 110 -2.58 8.39 5.17
C GLY A 110 -3.01 7.01 4.70
N ALA A 111 -4.24 6.88 4.18
CA ALA A 111 -4.77 5.65 3.61
C ALA A 111 -4.00 5.23 2.35
N THR A 112 -3.71 6.18 1.46
CA THR A 112 -2.85 5.98 0.28
C THR A 112 -1.44 5.59 0.70
N TYR A 113 -0.84 6.24 1.69
CA TYR A 113 0.47 5.88 2.21
C TYR A 113 0.49 4.45 2.76
N LEU A 114 -0.54 4.04 3.50
CA LEU A 114 -0.66 2.67 4.01
C LEU A 114 -0.92 1.65 2.90
N ALA A 115 -1.74 1.99 1.90
CA ALA A 115 -2.06 1.12 0.77
C ALA A 115 -0.89 0.96 -0.21
N LEU A 116 -0.08 2.00 -0.39
CA LEU A 116 1.14 1.99 -1.21
C LEU A 116 2.38 1.65 -0.40
N LYS A 117 2.26 1.48 0.92
CA LYS A 117 3.39 1.04 1.75
C LYS A 117 3.80 -0.33 1.21
N PRO A 118 5.04 -0.51 0.77
CA PRO A 118 5.52 -1.82 0.42
C PRO A 118 5.30 -2.72 1.63
N GLU A 119 4.63 -3.87 1.43
CA GLU A 119 4.60 -4.95 2.41
C GLU A 119 6.02 -5.10 2.95
N ALA A 120 6.19 -4.90 4.26
CA ALA A 120 7.48 -5.08 4.88
C ALA A 120 7.86 -6.54 4.64
N ARG A 121 8.87 -6.78 3.80
CA ARG A 121 9.30 -8.14 3.47
C ARG A 121 9.54 -8.86 4.79
N PRO A 122 8.98 -10.08 4.98
CA PRO A 122 9.22 -10.84 6.19
C PRO A 122 10.73 -10.94 6.39
N GLY A 123 11.17 -10.73 7.63
CA GLY A 123 12.58 -10.89 7.96
C GLY A 123 13.05 -12.30 7.57
N VAL A 124 14.35 -12.48 7.27
CA VAL A 124 14.88 -13.78 6.81
C VAL A 124 14.47 -14.93 7.74
N ALA A 125 14.47 -14.71 9.06
CA ALA A 125 14.03 -15.70 10.04
C ALA A 125 12.57 -16.12 9.84
N GLU A 126 11.68 -15.17 9.59
CA GLU A 126 10.25 -15.41 9.35
C GLU A 126 10.03 -16.10 8.00
N ALA A 127 10.75 -15.70 6.96
CA ALA A 127 10.72 -16.38 5.66
C ALA A 127 11.16 -17.85 5.77
N VAL A 128 12.22 -18.14 6.54
CA VAL A 128 12.69 -19.51 6.81
C VAL A 128 11.65 -20.32 7.59
N ALA A 129 11.07 -19.73 8.64
CA ALA A 129 10.00 -20.37 9.41
C ALA A 129 8.77 -20.69 8.53
N MET A 130 8.39 -19.76 7.65
CA MET A 130 7.30 -19.95 6.70
C MET A 130 7.61 -21.03 5.66
N SER A 131 8.84 -21.10 5.15
CA SER A 131 9.24 -22.16 4.22
C SER A 131 9.21 -23.53 4.88
N HIS A 132 9.71 -23.63 6.11
CA HIS A 132 9.64 -24.86 6.91
C HIS A 132 8.19 -25.32 7.11
N ARG A 133 7.30 -24.43 7.56
CA ARG A 133 5.89 -24.75 7.76
C ARG A 133 5.21 -25.17 6.47
N ARG A 134 5.50 -24.51 5.34
CA ARG A 134 4.98 -24.88 4.02
C ARG A 134 5.40 -26.29 3.65
N ALA A 135 6.66 -26.66 3.89
CA ALA A 135 7.15 -27.99 3.60
C ALA A 135 6.47 -29.07 4.46
N LEU A 136 6.17 -28.78 5.73
CA LEU A 136 5.41 -29.70 6.60
C LEU A 136 3.98 -29.95 6.10
N LEU A 137 3.38 -28.97 5.42
CA LEU A 137 2.02 -29.06 4.86
C LEU A 137 1.98 -29.66 3.45
N ALA A 138 3.14 -29.76 2.78
CA ALA A 138 3.22 -30.27 1.43
C ALA A 138 3.07 -31.80 1.39
N ALA A 139 2.64 -32.33 0.25
CA ALA A 139 2.55 -33.78 0.04
C ALA A 139 3.90 -34.49 0.20
N SER A 140 4.99 -33.79 -0.13
CA SER A 140 6.35 -34.22 0.18
C SER A 140 7.11 -33.06 0.81
N PRO A 141 7.77 -33.26 1.96
CA PRO A 141 8.57 -32.22 2.60
C PRO A 141 9.91 -31.99 1.87
N VAL A 142 10.29 -32.85 0.91
CA VAL A 142 11.55 -32.76 0.15
C VAL A 142 11.28 -32.88 -1.34
N ASP A 143 12.14 -32.27 -2.15
CA ASP A 143 12.08 -32.37 -3.61
C ASP A 143 12.85 -33.59 -4.12
N ILE A 144 13.93 -33.95 -3.43
CA ILE A 144 14.67 -35.21 -3.62
C ILE A 144 14.72 -35.98 -2.31
N ALA A 145 13.98 -37.09 -2.23
CA ALA A 145 13.96 -37.99 -1.09
C ALA A 145 15.12 -39.00 -1.17
N SER A 146 16.24 -38.69 -0.53
CA SER A 146 17.42 -39.55 -0.49
C SER A 146 18.23 -39.30 0.77
N ALA A 147 18.52 -40.36 1.52
CA ALA A 147 19.46 -40.31 2.63
C ALA A 147 20.94 -40.27 2.19
N ASP A 148 21.21 -40.59 0.92
CA ASP A 148 22.55 -40.55 0.35
C ASP A 148 22.92 -39.12 -0.09
N ARG A 149 23.93 -38.55 0.57
CA ARG A 149 24.52 -37.24 0.24
C ARG A 149 25.08 -37.18 -1.18
N HIS A 150 25.54 -38.29 -1.74
CA HIS A 150 26.06 -38.35 -3.10
C HIS A 150 24.97 -38.26 -4.17
N ARG A 151 23.69 -38.34 -3.77
CA ARG A 151 22.55 -38.02 -4.63
C ARG A 151 22.05 -36.60 -4.39
N VAL A 152 22.02 -36.14 -3.14
CA VAL A 152 21.49 -34.82 -2.79
C VAL A 152 22.41 -33.69 -3.26
N LYS A 153 23.73 -33.80 -3.05
CA LYS A 153 24.67 -32.72 -3.41
C LYS A 153 24.67 -32.41 -4.92
N PRO A 154 24.84 -33.40 -5.83
CA PRO A 154 24.80 -33.11 -7.26
C PRO A 154 23.42 -32.64 -7.73
N TRP A 155 22.34 -33.08 -7.07
CA TRP A 155 21.00 -32.59 -7.40
C TRP A 155 20.83 -31.11 -7.04
N LEU A 156 21.28 -30.69 -5.86
CA LEU A 156 21.24 -29.27 -5.45
C LEU A 156 22.13 -28.41 -6.36
N ASP A 157 23.34 -28.89 -6.66
CA ASP A 157 24.25 -28.22 -7.59
C ASP A 157 23.63 -28.06 -8.99
N ALA A 158 22.98 -29.10 -9.53
CA ALA A 158 22.29 -29.02 -10.81
C ALA A 158 21.08 -28.06 -10.80
N LYS A 159 20.44 -27.84 -9.64
CA LYS A 159 19.27 -26.97 -9.52
C LYS A 159 19.63 -25.51 -9.26
N LEU A 160 20.68 -25.26 -8.49
CA LEU A 160 21.01 -23.93 -7.97
C LEU A 160 22.43 -23.45 -8.31
N GLY A 161 23.27 -24.31 -8.88
CA GLY A 161 24.70 -24.02 -9.11
C GLY A 161 25.53 -23.92 -7.82
N ILE A 162 24.95 -24.30 -6.69
CA ILE A 162 25.58 -24.31 -5.37
C ILE A 162 25.10 -25.53 -4.59
N SER A 163 25.99 -26.13 -3.81
CA SER A 163 25.65 -27.20 -2.87
C SER A 163 26.35 -26.97 -1.54
N PRO A 164 25.60 -26.85 -0.43
CA PRO A 164 26.21 -26.80 0.90
C PRO A 164 26.85 -28.16 1.24
N PRO A 165 27.84 -28.18 2.14
CA PRO A 165 28.27 -29.38 2.83
C PRO A 165 27.07 -30.17 3.37
N THR A 166 27.07 -31.48 3.19
CA THR A 166 26.00 -32.38 3.64
C THR A 166 26.62 -33.43 4.55
N ALA A 167 26.60 -33.15 5.86
CA ALA A 167 27.13 -34.05 6.87
C ALA A 167 26.26 -35.32 6.96
N ASP A 168 26.91 -36.47 7.11
CA ASP A 168 26.24 -37.72 7.46
C ASP A 168 26.11 -37.80 8.98
N LEU A 169 24.88 -37.61 9.46
CA LEU A 169 24.53 -37.55 10.88
C LEU A 169 23.61 -38.70 11.30
N ALA A 170 23.48 -39.74 10.47
CA ALA A 170 22.63 -40.89 10.78
C ALA A 170 23.07 -41.57 12.09
N GLY A 171 24.38 -41.72 12.30
CA GLY A 171 24.96 -42.28 13.54
C GLY A 171 24.72 -41.42 14.80
N ASP A 172 24.50 -40.11 14.64
CA ASP A 172 24.13 -39.20 15.72
C ASP A 172 22.61 -39.11 15.94
N GLY A 173 21.85 -39.89 15.17
CA GLY A 173 20.39 -39.97 15.18
C GLY A 173 19.69 -38.80 14.49
N PHE A 174 20.39 -38.12 13.57
CA PHE A 174 19.82 -37.12 12.66
C PHE A 174 19.99 -37.59 11.21
N PRO A 175 19.32 -38.67 10.77
CA PRO A 175 19.44 -39.12 9.39
C PRO A 175 19.00 -38.04 8.40
N LEU A 176 19.72 -37.94 7.28
CA LEU A 176 19.31 -37.13 6.14
C LEU A 176 18.05 -37.74 5.51
N VAL A 177 17.04 -36.90 5.28
CA VAL A 177 15.80 -37.28 4.57
C VAL A 177 15.92 -36.93 3.09
N GLY A 178 16.54 -35.80 2.78
CA GLY A 178 16.66 -35.33 1.41
C GLY A 178 17.09 -33.88 1.27
N GLY A 179 16.88 -33.35 0.07
CA GLY A 179 17.13 -31.96 -0.30
C GLY A 179 15.88 -31.28 -0.84
N ARG A 180 15.87 -29.95 -0.75
CA ARG A 180 14.80 -29.07 -1.20
C ARG A 180 15.38 -27.75 -1.72
N VAL A 181 14.69 -27.13 -2.66
CA VAL A 181 14.89 -25.72 -3.02
C VAL A 181 13.83 -24.88 -2.31
N ASP A 182 14.26 -24.07 -1.34
CA ASP A 182 13.39 -23.09 -0.68
C ASP A 182 13.55 -21.72 -1.34
N VAL A 183 12.54 -20.85 -1.25
CA VAL A 183 12.63 -19.45 -1.70
C VAL A 183 12.57 -18.55 -0.49
N ILE A 184 13.70 -17.91 -0.17
CA ILE A 184 13.86 -17.04 0.99
C ILE A 184 14.23 -15.63 0.49
N ALA A 185 13.44 -14.63 0.86
CA ALA A 185 13.63 -13.24 0.41
C ALA A 185 13.81 -13.12 -1.12
N ASP A 186 12.93 -13.79 -1.88
CA ASP A 186 12.92 -13.87 -3.35
C ASP A 186 14.16 -14.53 -3.98
N GLN A 187 14.99 -15.21 -3.19
CA GLN A 187 16.13 -15.97 -3.68
C GLN A 187 15.94 -17.47 -3.48
N PRO A 188 16.13 -18.29 -4.53
CA PRO A 188 16.13 -19.73 -4.38
C PRO A 188 17.41 -20.17 -3.65
N VAL A 189 17.26 -20.93 -2.59
CA VAL A 189 18.35 -21.36 -1.71
C VAL A 189 18.26 -22.87 -1.42
N PRO A 190 19.42 -23.55 -1.27
CA PRO A 190 19.45 -24.97 -0.96
C PRO A 190 19.04 -25.20 0.50
N SER A 191 18.18 -26.20 0.71
CA SER A 191 17.78 -26.67 2.02
C SER A 191 18.02 -28.17 2.16
N LEU A 192 18.74 -28.56 3.20
CA LEU A 192 18.91 -29.94 3.61
C LEU A 192 17.84 -30.29 4.65
N VAL A 193 17.20 -31.44 4.52
CA VAL A 193 16.17 -31.88 5.46
C VAL A 193 16.68 -33.09 6.22
N TYR A 194 16.79 -32.93 7.53
CA TYR A 194 17.13 -33.97 8.48
C TYR A 194 15.92 -34.30 9.34
N ARG A 195 15.99 -35.38 10.12
CA ARG A 195 14.89 -35.78 11.00
C ARG A 195 15.38 -36.26 12.36
N ARG A 196 14.58 -36.05 13.39
CA ARG A 196 14.74 -36.62 14.74
C ARG A 196 13.39 -37.16 15.22
N GLY A 197 13.24 -38.48 15.26
CA GLY A 197 11.92 -39.09 15.49
C GLY A 197 10.95 -38.67 14.38
N GLU A 198 9.82 -38.07 14.76
CA GLU A 198 8.83 -37.51 13.82
C GLU A 198 9.09 -36.04 13.44
N HIS A 199 10.06 -35.38 14.09
CA HIS A 199 10.32 -33.96 13.87
C HIS A 199 11.31 -33.76 12.72
N LEU A 200 10.93 -32.95 11.73
CA LEU A 200 11.81 -32.53 10.66
C LEU A 200 12.64 -31.32 11.07
N ILE A 201 13.90 -31.31 10.64
CA ILE A 201 14.81 -30.19 10.79
C ILE A 201 15.12 -29.70 9.37
N SER A 202 14.76 -28.47 9.07
CA SER A 202 15.18 -27.83 7.83
C SER A 202 16.42 -27.01 8.08
N LEU A 203 17.47 -27.29 7.32
CA LEU A 203 18.73 -26.57 7.32
C LEU A 203 18.86 -25.81 6.01
N VAL A 204 18.50 -24.53 6.04
CA VAL A 204 18.65 -23.62 4.90
C VAL A 204 20.09 -23.11 4.85
N ALA A 205 20.74 -23.17 3.70
CA ALA A 205 22.10 -22.67 3.50
C ALA A 205 22.10 -21.54 2.48
N MET A 206 22.13 -20.30 2.96
CA MET A 206 22.17 -19.12 2.11
C MET A 206 23.63 -18.76 1.80
N PRO A 207 23.98 -18.31 0.58
CA PRO A 207 25.31 -17.73 0.32
C PRO A 207 25.59 -16.58 1.29
N ARG A 208 26.78 -16.56 1.88
CA ARG A 208 27.17 -15.52 2.84
C ARG A 208 27.22 -14.15 2.14
N ALA A 209 26.64 -13.12 2.77
CA ALA A 209 26.68 -11.77 2.21
C ALA A 209 28.11 -11.19 2.24
N PRO A 210 28.49 -10.33 1.28
CA PRO A 210 29.78 -9.63 1.32
C PRO A 210 29.90 -8.78 2.60
N GLY A 211 30.99 -8.95 3.34
CA GLY A 211 31.22 -8.23 4.60
C GLY A 211 30.50 -8.78 5.83
N GLU A 212 29.77 -9.91 5.70
CA GLU A 212 29.18 -10.59 6.86
C GLU A 212 30.27 -11.27 7.70
N THR A 213 30.39 -10.85 8.96
CA THR A 213 31.37 -11.39 9.89
C THR A 213 31.03 -12.84 10.25
N ALA A 214 32.04 -13.71 10.18
CA ALA A 214 31.91 -15.09 10.61
C ALA A 214 31.52 -15.14 12.11
N THR A 215 30.32 -15.63 12.40
CA THR A 215 29.86 -15.86 13.77
C THR A 215 30.31 -17.25 14.22
N ALA A 216 31.25 -17.31 15.16
CA ALA A 216 31.78 -18.57 15.68
C ALA A 216 30.72 -19.40 16.44
N ALA A 217 29.77 -18.74 17.12
CA ALA A 217 28.72 -19.39 17.90
C ALA A 217 27.37 -19.35 17.18
N ALA A 218 26.59 -20.42 17.31
CA ALA A 218 25.21 -20.43 16.81
C ALA A 218 24.34 -19.52 17.68
N GLN A 219 23.63 -18.60 17.05
CA GLN A 219 22.70 -17.69 17.71
C GLN A 219 21.32 -18.34 17.78
N PRO A 220 20.71 -18.48 18.96
CA PRO A 220 19.34 -18.97 19.08
C PRO A 220 18.35 -17.89 18.61
N LEU A 221 17.35 -18.29 17.84
CA LEU A 221 16.23 -17.45 17.45
C LEU A 221 14.90 -18.19 17.63
N ALA A 222 13.80 -17.44 17.57
CA ALA A 222 12.45 -18.00 17.49
C ALA A 222 11.63 -17.16 16.51
N ALA A 223 10.88 -17.81 15.63
CA ALA A 223 9.97 -17.17 14.70
C ALA A 223 8.78 -18.09 14.43
N GLY A 224 7.55 -17.54 14.46
CA GLY A 224 6.34 -18.30 14.15
C GLY A 224 6.10 -19.53 15.05
N GLY A 225 6.57 -19.49 16.31
CA GLY A 225 6.48 -20.61 17.25
C GLY A 225 7.50 -21.73 17.04
N LEU A 226 8.37 -21.62 16.04
CA LEU A 226 9.46 -22.56 15.78
C LEU A 226 10.75 -22.09 16.45
N ILE A 227 11.56 -23.05 16.88
CA ILE A 227 12.90 -22.78 17.37
C ILE A 227 13.91 -22.79 16.22
N MET A 228 14.89 -21.90 16.31
CA MET A 228 15.86 -21.70 15.25
C MET A 228 17.27 -21.50 15.79
N ALA A 229 18.24 -21.80 14.94
CA ALA A 229 19.64 -21.45 15.16
C ALA A 229 20.23 -20.90 13.87
N ARG A 230 20.94 -19.77 13.97
CA ARG A 230 21.68 -19.17 12.86
C ARG A 230 23.18 -19.21 13.15
N TRP A 231 23.97 -19.59 12.17
CA TRP A 231 25.43 -19.41 12.19
C TRP A 231 25.95 -19.19 10.78
N THR A 232 27.21 -18.79 10.67
CA THR A 232 27.88 -18.61 9.37
C THR A 232 29.16 -19.42 9.36
N GLU A 233 29.37 -20.22 8.33
CA GLU A 233 30.53 -21.10 8.23
C GLU A 233 30.88 -21.36 6.77
N GLY A 234 32.17 -21.26 6.44
CA GLY A 234 32.63 -21.30 5.06
C GLY A 234 31.94 -20.25 4.20
N ALA A 235 31.33 -20.69 3.10
CA ALA A 235 30.65 -19.84 2.12
C ALA A 235 29.16 -19.57 2.45
N TYR A 236 28.63 -20.11 3.55
CA TYR A 236 27.19 -20.11 3.82
C TYR A 236 26.81 -19.49 5.17
N ALA A 237 25.66 -18.80 5.18
CA ALA A 237 24.87 -18.49 6.36
C ALA A 237 23.78 -19.55 6.51
N TYR A 238 23.85 -20.33 7.58
CA TYR A 238 22.95 -21.43 7.87
C TYR A 238 21.82 -21.00 8.80
N TRP A 239 20.64 -21.52 8.53
CA TRP A 239 19.48 -21.43 9.40
C TRP A 239 18.91 -22.83 9.61
N ALA A 240 19.05 -23.36 10.83
CA ALA A 240 18.35 -24.55 11.24
C ALA A 240 17.02 -24.16 11.89
N VAL A 241 15.93 -24.79 11.46
CA VAL A 241 14.57 -24.55 11.99
C VAL A 241 13.84 -25.88 12.20
N SER A 242 13.16 -25.99 13.34
CA SER A 242 12.39 -27.17 13.72
C SER A 242 11.41 -26.83 14.85
N ASP A 243 10.48 -27.73 15.12
CA ASP A 243 9.59 -27.76 16.29
C ASP A 243 10.14 -28.61 17.45
N LEU A 244 11.39 -29.10 17.32
CA LEU A 244 12.11 -29.81 18.38
C LEU A 244 12.27 -28.97 19.65
N GLN A 245 12.69 -29.63 20.73
CA GLN A 245 13.18 -28.93 21.92
C GLN A 245 14.55 -28.29 21.64
N ARG A 246 14.79 -27.13 22.28
CA ARG A 246 16.03 -26.34 22.10
C ARG A 246 17.33 -27.17 22.24
N PRO A 247 17.49 -28.03 23.27
CA PRO A 247 18.71 -28.81 23.44
C PRO A 247 18.98 -29.79 22.31
N GLU A 248 17.93 -30.38 21.73
CA GLU A 248 18.06 -31.32 20.59
C GLU A 248 18.47 -30.58 19.31
N LEU A 249 17.91 -29.38 19.06
CA LEU A 249 18.34 -28.55 17.93
C LEU A 249 19.79 -28.08 18.11
N ASP A 250 20.20 -27.69 19.32
CA ASP A 250 21.60 -27.34 19.59
C ASP A 250 22.55 -28.51 19.36
N ARG A 251 22.16 -29.72 19.77
CA ARG A 251 22.93 -30.93 19.49
C ARG A 251 23.04 -31.19 18.00
N PHE A 252 21.96 -31.03 17.23
CA PHE A 252 21.99 -31.12 15.77
C PHE A 252 23.01 -30.13 15.17
N VAL A 253 22.93 -28.85 15.56
CA VAL A 253 23.83 -27.81 15.05
C VAL A 253 25.29 -28.14 15.36
N GLN A 254 25.60 -28.56 16.59
CA GLN A 254 26.96 -28.96 16.96
C GLN A 254 27.48 -30.12 16.10
N ARG A 255 26.66 -31.17 15.91
CA ARG A 255 27.04 -32.34 15.12
C ARG A 255 27.19 -32.03 13.64
N PHE A 256 26.28 -31.24 13.08
CA PHE A 256 26.36 -30.79 11.70
C PHE A 256 27.65 -29.99 11.45
N ARG A 257 27.97 -29.03 12.32
CA ARG A 257 29.19 -28.21 12.16
C ARG A 257 30.47 -29.06 12.27
N ALA A 258 30.52 -29.99 13.21
CA ALA A 258 31.64 -30.93 13.32
C ALA A 258 31.78 -31.84 12.08
N GLY A 259 30.66 -32.31 11.52
CA GLY A 259 30.66 -33.18 10.34
C GLY A 259 30.82 -32.44 9.00
N ALA A 260 30.51 -31.15 8.94
CA ALA A 260 30.64 -30.31 7.74
C ALA A 260 32.06 -29.72 7.57
N ALA A 261 32.86 -29.70 8.63
CA ALA A 261 34.25 -29.27 8.62
C ALA A 261 35.24 -30.34 8.10
N ASN A 262 34.79 -31.60 7.98
CA ASN A 262 35.53 -32.75 7.44
C ASN A 262 35.11 -33.06 5.99
#